data_AF-B5L831-F1
#
_entry.id   AF-B5L831-F1
#
_cell.length_a   1.000
_cell.length_b   1.000
_cell.length_c   1.000
_cell.angle_alpha   90.00
_cell.angle_beta   90.00
_cell.angle_gamma   90.00
#
_symmetry.space_group_name_H-M   'P 1'
#
loop_
_entity.id
_entity.type
_entity.pdbx_description
1 polymer ?
#
loop_
_entity_poly.entity_id
_entity_poly.type
_entity_poly.pdbx_seq_one_letter_code
_entity_poly.pdbx_strand_id
1 'polypeptide(L)'
;PVMVTWVRVDDEMPQHAVLSGPNLFINNLNKTDNGTYRCEASNIVGKAHSDYMLYVYDTTATTEPAVHGPEDCVAALICSLETV
;
A
#
# COMPACT_ATOMS: atom_id res chain seq x y z
N PRO A 1 13.43 -19.05 5.65
CA PRO A 1 12.15 -18.32 5.74
C PRO A 1 12.23 -17.11 4.81
N VAL A 2 11.13 -16.77 4.13
CA VAL A 2 11.06 -15.57 3.29
C VAL A 2 10.71 -14.40 4.19
N MET A 3 11.50 -13.33 4.12
CA MET A 3 11.18 -12.07 4.79
C MET A 3 10.63 -11.10 3.76
N VAL A 4 9.40 -10.65 3.94
CA VAL A 4 8.79 -9.60 3.12
C VAL A 4 8.88 -8.27 3.86
N THR A 5 9.34 -7.26 3.15
CA THR A 5 9.44 -5.88 3.64
C THR A 5 8.80 -4.94 2.64
N TRP A 6 8.23 -3.84 3.13
CA TRP A 6 7.65 -2.81 2.29
C TRP A 6 8.40 -1.51 2.47
N VAL A 7 8.64 -0.83 1.36
CA VAL A 7 9.23 0.51 1.34
C VAL A 7 8.45 1.37 0.36
N ARG A 8 8.39 2.67 0.62
CA ARG A 8 7.97 3.65 -0.38
C ARG A 8 9.21 4.12 -1.11
N VAL A 9 9.16 4.13 -2.45
CA VAL A 9 10.34 4.34 -3.31
C VAL A 9 10.69 5.82 -3.39
N ASP A 10 9.67 6.66 -3.53
CA ASP A 10 9.83 8.09 -3.81
C ASP A 10 9.85 8.96 -2.54
N ASP A 11 9.46 8.40 -1.38
CA ASP A 11 9.25 9.14 -0.14
C ASP A 11 9.25 8.20 1.08
N GLU A 12 9.06 8.73 2.28
CA GLU A 12 8.93 7.96 3.51
C GLU A 12 7.57 7.22 3.60
N MET A 13 7.58 6.06 4.28
CA MET A 13 6.37 5.28 4.50
C MET A 13 5.36 6.09 5.35
N PRO A 14 4.07 6.17 4.95
CA PRO A 14 3.07 6.88 5.73
C PRO A 14 2.91 6.30 7.14
N GLN A 15 2.67 7.15 8.15
CA GLN A 15 2.54 6.69 9.54
C GLN A 15 1.30 5.82 9.78
N HIS A 16 0.27 5.98 8.95
CA HIS A 16 -0.97 5.20 8.97
C HIS A 16 -0.91 3.93 8.11
N ALA A 17 0.28 3.60 7.59
CA ALA A 17 0.55 2.31 6.96
C ALA A 17 0.69 1.21 8.02
N VAL A 18 -0.04 0.10 7.81
CA VAL A 18 -0.07 -1.06 8.69
C VAL A 18 0.34 -2.29 7.90
N LEU A 19 1.34 -3.02 8.40
CA LEU A 19 1.77 -4.30 7.84
C LEU A 19 0.99 -5.45 8.49
N SER A 20 0.41 -6.32 7.66
CA SER A 20 -0.26 -7.54 8.12
C SER A 20 0.21 -8.71 7.27
N GLY A 21 1.15 -9.49 7.83
CA GLY A 21 1.86 -10.53 7.09
C GLY A 21 2.68 -9.92 5.93
N PRO A 22 2.55 -10.45 4.69
CA PRO A 22 3.22 -9.90 3.51
C PRO A 22 2.50 -8.69 2.91
N ASN A 23 1.37 -8.28 3.47
CA ASN A 23 0.48 -7.26 2.88
C ASN A 23 0.62 -5.92 3.60
N LEU A 24 0.44 -4.85 2.84
CA LEU A 24 0.48 -3.47 3.31
C LEU A 24 -0.92 -2.87 3.22
N PHE A 25 -1.40 -2.31 4.32
CA PHE A 25 -2.69 -1.63 4.42
C PHE A 25 -2.46 -0.16 4.74
N ILE A 26 -3.10 0.75 4.00
CA ILE A 26 -3.00 2.20 4.25
C ILE A 26 -4.41 2.70 4.52
N ASN A 27 -4.67 3.06 5.78
CA ASN A 27 -6.00 3.49 6.24
C ASN A 27 -6.17 5.00 6.06
N ASN A 28 -7.40 5.49 5.94
CA ASN A 28 -7.69 6.93 5.82
C ASN A 28 -6.89 7.58 4.68
N LEU A 29 -6.99 6.99 3.48
CA LEU A 29 -6.22 7.41 2.31
C LEU A 29 -6.33 8.91 2.05
N ASN A 30 -5.17 9.55 1.86
CA ASN A 30 -5.06 10.94 1.46
C ASN A 30 -4.29 11.08 0.15
N LYS A 31 -4.40 12.24 -0.50
CA LYS A 31 -3.58 12.57 -1.67
C LYS A 31 -2.08 12.51 -1.39
N THR A 32 -1.64 12.71 -0.15
CA THR A 32 -0.23 12.57 0.22
C THR A 32 0.27 11.13 0.14
N ASP A 33 -0.62 10.14 0.10
CA ASP A 33 -0.27 8.72 0.02
C ASP A 33 0.01 8.25 -1.40
N ASN A 34 -0.25 9.10 -2.41
CA ASN A 34 0.10 8.83 -3.79
C ASN A 34 1.61 8.54 -3.91
N GLY A 35 1.97 7.48 -4.63
CA GLY A 35 3.37 7.15 -4.87
C GLY A 35 3.60 5.69 -5.18
N THR A 36 4.88 5.33 -5.34
CA THR A 36 5.30 3.97 -5.63
C THR A 36 5.69 3.24 -4.35
N TYR A 37 5.03 2.11 -4.09
CA TYR A 37 5.27 1.22 -2.96
C TYR A 37 5.90 -0.07 -3.47
N ARG A 38 7.04 -0.44 -2.92
CA ARG A 38 7.79 -1.63 -3.28
C ARG A 38 7.69 -2.67 -2.18
N CYS A 39 7.23 -3.87 -2.53
CA CYS A 39 7.43 -5.03 -1.68
C CYS A 39 8.71 -5.74 -2.09
N GLU A 40 9.59 -6.03 -1.13
CA GLU A 40 10.82 -6.79 -1.30
C GLU A 40 10.71 -8.10 -0.50
N ALA A 41 10.87 -9.23 -1.19
CA ALA A 41 10.96 -10.55 -0.60
C ALA A 41 12.42 -11.03 -0.65
N SER A 42 12.99 -11.34 0.52
CA SER A 42 14.38 -11.78 0.67
C SER A 42 14.45 -13.15 1.32
N ASN A 43 15.26 -14.04 0.75
CA ASN A 43 15.67 -15.30 1.37
C ASN A 43 17.22 -15.40 1.39
N ILE A 44 17.77 -16.57 1.75
CA ILE A 44 19.23 -16.79 1.79
C ILE A 44 19.88 -16.90 0.40
N VAL A 45 19.06 -17.14 -0.63
CA VAL A 45 19.49 -17.38 -2.02
C VAL A 45 19.50 -16.07 -2.80
N GLY A 46 18.54 -15.18 -2.54
CA GLY A 46 18.42 -13.92 -3.24
C GLY A 46 17.27 -13.04 -2.77
N LYS A 47 17.01 -12.01 -3.57
CA LYS A 47 15.98 -10.99 -3.36
C LYS A 47 15.14 -10.83 -4.61
N ALA A 48 13.84 -10.67 -4.44
CA ALA A 48 12.90 -10.26 -5.48
C ALA A 48 12.11 -9.04 -4.99
N HIS A 49 11.65 -8.19 -5.90
CA HIS A 49 10.79 -7.05 -5.55
C HIS A 49 9.70 -6.83 -6.60
N SER A 50 8.61 -6.17 -6.17
CA SER A 50 7.50 -5.76 -7.03
C SER A 50 7.03 -4.37 -6.63
N ASP A 51 6.76 -3.53 -7.63
CA ASP A 51 6.37 -2.13 -7.48
C ASP A 51 4.87 -1.95 -7.71
N TYR A 52 4.23 -1.19 -6.83
CA TYR A 52 2.82 -0.89 -6.82
C TYR A 52 2.64 0.63 -6.83
N MET A 53 1.97 1.15 -7.85
CA MET A 53 1.66 2.58 -7.93
C MET A 53 0.27 2.83 -7.32
N LEU A 54 0.22 3.59 -6.23
CA LEU A 54 -1.02 4.00 -5.60
C LEU A 54 -1.43 5.39 -6.08
N TYR A 55 -2.65 5.48 -6.61
CA TYR A 55 -3.26 6.74 -7.01
C TYR A 55 -4.52 7.03 -6.18
N VAL A 56 -4.49 8.09 -5.39
CA VAL A 56 -5.61 8.57 -4.57
C VAL A 56 -6.17 9.83 -5.22
N TYR A 57 -7.42 9.77 -5.66
CA TYR A 57 -8.16 10.88 -6.24
C TYR A 57 -9.27 11.32 -5.28
N ASP A 58 -9.56 12.63 -5.26
CA ASP A 58 -10.77 13.09 -4.57
C ASP A 58 -11.98 12.60 -5.36
N THR A 59 -12.78 11.74 -4.75
CA THR A 59 -14.12 11.45 -5.23
C THR A 59 -15.01 12.63 -4.86
N THR A 60 -14.99 13.70 -5.65
CA THR A 60 -16.05 14.71 -5.60
C THR A 60 -17.33 14.10 -6.17
N ALA A 61 -17.98 13.22 -5.40
CA ALA A 61 -19.26 12.62 -5.75
C ALA A 61 -20.39 13.49 -5.17
N THR A 62 -20.92 14.35 -6.03
CA THR A 62 -22.35 14.56 -6.29
C THR A 62 -23.31 14.35 -5.10
N THR A 63 -23.84 15.46 -4.58
CA THR A 63 -25.15 15.78 -3.95
C THR A 63 -26.19 14.70 -3.56
N GLU A 64 -25.86 13.42 -3.41
CA GLU A 64 -26.73 12.42 -2.79
C GLU A 64 -26.23 12.09 -1.38
N PRO A 65 -27.12 11.96 -0.38
CA PRO A 65 -26.73 11.65 0.99
C PRO A 65 -26.25 10.20 1.09
N ALA A 66 -24.98 9.96 0.82
CA ALA A 66 -24.30 8.72 1.17
C ALA A 66 -24.13 8.65 2.70
N VAL A 67 -24.84 7.73 3.35
CA VAL A 67 -24.82 7.49 4.82
C VAL A 67 -23.52 6.80 5.29
N HIS A 68 -22.47 6.80 4.47
CA HIS A 68 -21.08 6.58 4.87
C HIS A 68 -20.20 7.34 3.87
N GLY A 69 -19.50 8.37 4.33
CA GLY A 69 -18.58 9.14 3.50
C GLY A 69 -17.33 8.34 3.11
N PRO A 70 -16.49 8.85 2.20
CA PRO A 70 -15.19 8.27 1.82
C PRO A 70 -14.10 8.40 2.91
N GLU A 71 -14.49 8.55 4.18
CA GLU A 71 -13.56 8.83 5.28
C GLU A 71 -12.84 7.58 5.81
N ASP A 72 -13.23 6.40 5.30
CA ASP A 72 -12.67 5.10 5.67
C ASP A 72 -12.12 4.33 4.43
N CYS A 73 -11.65 5.04 3.40
CA CYS A 73 -11.01 4.38 2.27
C CYS A 73 -9.66 3.76 2.70
N VAL A 74 -9.54 2.44 2.57
CA VAL A 74 -8.32 1.66 2.86
C VAL A 74 -7.74 1.10 1.57
N ALA A 75 -6.45 1.35 1.30
CA ALA A 75 -5.72 0.65 0.25
C ALA A 75 -5.13 -0.65 0.80
N ALA A 76 -5.28 -1.76 0.07
CA ALA A 76 -4.64 -3.03 0.38
C ALA A 76 -3.69 -3.41 -0.76
N LEU A 77 -2.38 -3.42 -0.47
CA LEU A 77 -1.32 -3.81 -1.39
C LEU A 77 -0.83 -5.20 -1.00
N ILE A 78 -1.01 -6.16 -1.92
CA ILE A 78 -0.76 -7.59 -1.67
C ILE A 78 0.56 -7.99 -2.33
N CYS A 79 1.54 -8.42 -1.54
CA CYS A 79 2.81 -8.91 -2.08
C CYS A 79 2.69 -10.40 -2.42
N SER A 80 2.82 -10.72 -3.71
CA SER A 80 2.72 -12.10 -4.23
C SER A 80 4.08 -12.66 -4.68
N LEU A 81 5.18 -12.13 -4.15
CA LEU A 81 6.52 -12.59 -4.50
C LEU A 81 6.83 -13.95 -3.88
N GLU A 82 7.25 -14.89 -4.73
CA GLU A 82 7.82 -16.18 -4.32
C GLU A 82 9.34 -16.10 -4.50
N THR A 83 10.12 -16.29 -3.44
CA THR A 83 11.58 -16.37 -3.58
C THR A 83 11.98 -17.78 -4.01
N VAL A 84 12.83 -17.88 -5.04
CA VAL A 84 13.39 -19.12 -5.60
C VAL A 84 14.13 -19.96 -4.55
#